data_AF-A0A953FCC2-F1
#
_entry.id   AF-A0A953FCC2-F1
#
_cell.length_a   1.000
_cell.length_b   1.000
_cell.length_c   1.000
_cell.angle_alpha   90.00
_cell.angle_beta   90.00
_cell.angle_gamma   90.00
#
_symmetry.space_group_name_H-M   'P 1'
#
loop_
_entity.id
_entity.type
_entity.pdbx_description
1 polymer ?
#
loop_
_entity_poly.entity_id
_entity_poly.type
_entity_poly.pdbx_seq_one_letter_code
_entity_poly.pdbx_strand_id
1 'polypeptide(L)'
;MARLTSERIWDYLSEHERKIIGLGIFSFLSLISFQHRHGEFHFYLYEFPSLVFLFALLASISVVTLIQIQRAKIRKLSDQIRHNDSAPASVVQEKIQKLTRRQQEVVELILQGKSNKEIQSMLHIEMSTLKTHINQIYKELGIQNRRELL
;
A
#
# COMPACT_ATOMS: atom_id res chain seq x y z
N MET A 1 11.71 -29.15 -6.06
CA MET A 1 10.24 -29.36 -6.02
C MET A 1 9.55 -28.94 -4.70
N ALA A 2 10.21 -28.26 -3.75
CA ALA A 2 9.62 -27.94 -2.43
C ALA A 2 9.12 -26.50 -2.23
N ARG A 3 9.22 -25.61 -3.24
CA ARG A 3 8.84 -24.18 -3.09
C ARG A 3 7.35 -23.90 -3.36
N LEU A 4 6.67 -24.75 -4.12
CA LEU A 4 5.29 -24.52 -4.58
C LEU A 4 4.21 -24.80 -3.52
N THR A 5 4.55 -25.45 -2.41
CA THR A 5 3.60 -25.72 -1.32
C THR A 5 3.45 -24.53 -0.37
N SER A 6 4.52 -23.78 -0.13
CA SER A 6 4.50 -22.68 0.85
C SER A 6 3.62 -21.51 0.41
N GLU A 7 3.69 -21.07 -0.84
CA GLU A 7 2.88 -19.94 -1.33
C GLU A 7 1.38 -20.26 -1.33
N ARG A 8 1.00 -21.48 -1.71
CA ARG A 8 -0.40 -21.94 -1.66
C ARG A 8 -0.96 -21.98 -0.24
N ILE A 9 -0.13 -22.31 0.76
CA ILE A 9 -0.54 -22.30 2.16
C ILE A 9 -0.77 -20.87 2.65
N TRP A 10 0.10 -19.93 2.27
CA TRP A 10 -0.05 -18.51 2.64
C TRP A 10 -1.29 -17.88 2.01
N ASP A 11 -1.60 -18.19 0.75
CA ASP A 11 -2.80 -17.69 0.08
C ASP A 11 -4.07 -18.23 0.76
N TYR A 12 -4.11 -19.53 1.05
CA TYR A 12 -5.22 -20.19 1.75
C TYR A 12 -5.42 -19.66 3.18
N LEU A 13 -4.32 -19.36 3.88
CA LEU A 13 -4.36 -18.80 5.24
C LEU A 13 -4.90 -17.36 5.22
N SER A 14 -4.49 -16.55 4.24
CA SER A 14 -4.91 -15.15 4.08
C SER A 14 -6.39 -15.01 3.72
N GLU A 15 -6.92 -15.93 2.92
CA GLU A 15 -8.34 -15.96 2.52
C GLU A 15 -9.27 -16.33 3.70
N HIS A 16 -8.72 -16.99 4.72
CA HIS A 16 -9.45 -17.45 5.90
C HIS A 16 -9.09 -16.73 7.21
N GLU A 17 -8.22 -15.72 7.17
CA GLU A 17 -7.82 -14.91 8.35
C GLU A 17 -9.02 -14.41 9.17
N ARG A 18 -10.05 -13.87 8.51
CA ARG A 18 -11.26 -13.36 9.20
C ARG A 18 -12.07 -14.47 9.87
N LYS A 19 -12.08 -15.68 9.29
CA LYS A 19 -12.79 -16.85 9.85
C LYS A 19 -12.03 -17.44 11.04
N ILE A 20 -10.70 -17.44 11.00
CA ILE A 20 -9.83 -17.92 12.09
C ILE A 20 -9.90 -16.97 13.30
N ILE A 21 -9.86 -15.65 13.06
CA ILE A 21 -10.03 -14.65 14.12
C ILE A 21 -11.42 -14.76 14.75
N GLY A 22 -12.47 -14.94 13.92
CA GLY A 22 -13.83 -15.16 14.41
C GLY A 22 -13.98 -16.43 15.26
N LEU A 23 -13.35 -17.53 14.87
CA LEU A 23 -13.36 -18.80 15.61
C LEU A 23 -12.64 -18.68 16.97
N GLY A 24 -11.51 -17.96 17.03
CA GLY A 24 -10.78 -17.69 18.26
C GLY A 24 -11.59 -16.86 19.26
N ILE A 25 -12.24 -15.79 18.79
CA ILE A 25 -13.13 -14.96 19.61
C ILE A 25 -14.36 -15.76 20.07
N PHE A 26 -14.95 -16.57 19.19
CA PHE A 26 -16.11 -17.41 19.53
C PHE A 26 -15.76 -18.48 20.57
N SER A 27 -14.59 -19.12 20.46
CA SER A 27 -14.10 -20.06 21.47
C SER A 27 -13.86 -19.39 22.83
N PHE A 28 -13.35 -18.15 22.83
CA PHE A 28 -13.14 -17.36 24.05
C PHE A 28 -14.44 -16.93 24.72
N LEU A 29 -15.44 -16.51 23.92
CA LEU A 29 -16.78 -16.14 24.42
C LEU A 29 -17.61 -17.34 24.87
N SER A 30 -17.47 -18.49 24.20
CA SER A 30 -18.15 -19.72 24.59
C SER A 30 -17.68 -20.25 25.95
N LEU A 31 -16.44 -19.92 26.36
CA LEU A 31 -15.90 -20.24 27.68
C LEU A 31 -16.46 -19.33 28.78
N ILE A 32 -16.75 -18.07 28.46
CA ILE A 32 -17.37 -17.09 29.38
C ILE A 32 -18.85 -17.43 29.61
N SER A 33 -19.52 -18.02 28.62
CA SER A 33 -20.97 -18.27 28.64
C SER A 33 -21.37 -19.59 29.34
N PHE A 34 -20.46 -20.56 29.47
CA PHE A 34 -20.83 -21.91 29.91
C PHE A 34 -20.54 -22.17 31.40
N GLN A 35 -21.40 -21.63 32.29
CA GLN A 35 -22.21 -22.42 33.24
C GLN A 35 -23.06 -21.48 34.12
N HIS A 36 -24.13 -20.91 33.57
CA HIS A 36 -25.15 -20.28 34.42
C HIS A 36 -26.03 -21.36 35.06
N ARG A 37 -25.67 -21.79 36.28
CA ARG A 37 -26.64 -22.45 37.17
C ARG A 37 -26.31 -22.15 38.63
N HIS A 38 -27.24 -21.44 39.27
CA HIS A 38 -27.32 -21.15 40.72
C HIS A 38 -26.32 -20.13 41.31
N GLY A 39 -26.50 -18.84 40.96
CA GLY A 39 -26.38 -17.73 41.92
C GLY A 39 -25.02 -17.38 42.55
N GLU A 40 -23.98 -18.20 42.42
CA GLU A 40 -22.65 -17.89 42.93
C GLU A 40 -21.58 -17.99 41.83
N PHE A 41 -20.79 -16.92 41.67
CA PHE A 41 -19.67 -16.86 40.75
C PHE A 41 -18.45 -17.57 41.37
N HIS A 42 -18.41 -18.90 41.34
CA HIS A 42 -17.17 -19.63 41.66
C HIS A 42 -16.30 -19.71 40.40
N PHE A 43 -15.28 -18.86 40.33
CA PHE A 43 -14.29 -18.88 39.24
C PHE A 43 -13.40 -20.13 39.38
N TYR A 44 -13.75 -21.23 38.72
CA TYR A 44 -12.95 -22.47 38.65
C TYR A 44 -11.49 -22.26 38.20
N LEU A 45 -11.16 -21.11 37.59
CA LEU A 45 -9.81 -20.77 37.14
C LEU A 45 -8.82 -20.45 38.28
N TYR A 46 -9.30 -20.14 39.50
CA TYR A 46 -8.41 -19.85 40.63
C TYR A 46 -7.82 -21.11 41.28
N GLU A 47 -8.51 -22.25 41.17
CA GLU A 47 -8.04 -23.55 41.70
C GLU A 47 -6.87 -24.13 40.87
N PHE A 48 -6.75 -23.72 39.60
CA PHE A 48 -5.73 -24.25 38.67
C PHE A 48 -4.89 -23.13 38.05
N PRO A 49 -4.01 -22.47 38.82
CA PRO A 49 -3.20 -21.35 38.35
C PRO A 49 -2.32 -21.69 37.14
N SER A 50 -1.90 -22.95 36.97
CA SER A 50 -1.11 -23.41 35.82
C SER A 50 -1.86 -23.31 34.48
N LEU A 51 -3.18 -23.47 34.46
CA LEU A 51 -3.99 -23.33 33.24
C LEU A 51 -4.06 -21.88 32.78
N VAL A 52 -4.19 -20.94 33.72
CA VAL A 52 -4.20 -19.49 33.43
C VAL A 52 -2.89 -19.07 32.76
N PHE A 53 -1.74 -19.55 33.25
CA PHE A 53 -0.45 -19.29 32.62
C PHE A 53 -0.34 -19.88 31.21
N LEU A 54 -0.86 -21.09 30.98
CA LEU A 54 -0.86 -21.72 29.67
C LEU A 54 -1.69 -20.94 28.65
N PHE A 55 -2.88 -20.46 29.04
CA PHE A 55 -3.71 -19.62 28.18
C PHE A 55 -3.11 -18.24 27.92
N ALA A 56 -2.49 -17.61 28.94
CA ALA A 56 -1.76 -16.36 28.76
C ALA A 56 -0.61 -16.51 27.76
N LEU A 57 0.08 -17.66 27.79
CA LEU A 57 1.16 -17.98 26.86
C LEU A 57 0.63 -18.19 25.43
N LEU A 58 -0.49 -18.91 25.27
CA LEU A 58 -1.15 -19.07 23.97
C LEU A 58 -1.66 -17.74 23.39
N ALA A 59 -2.27 -16.89 24.22
CA ALA A 59 -2.71 -15.56 23.83
C ALA A 59 -1.53 -14.68 23.41
N SER A 60 -0.42 -14.73 24.16
CA SER A 60 0.81 -14.04 23.82
C SER A 60 1.37 -14.50 22.47
N ILE A 61 1.41 -15.82 22.21
CA ILE A 61 1.81 -16.38 20.91
C ILE A 61 0.89 -15.89 19.80
N SER A 62 -0.43 -15.86 20.01
CA SER A 62 -1.41 -15.37 19.03
C SER A 62 -1.21 -13.89 18.71
N VAL A 63 -0.91 -13.05 19.70
CA VAL A 63 -0.61 -11.62 19.47
C VAL A 63 0.68 -11.45 18.67
N VAL A 64 1.72 -12.23 19.00
CA VAL A 64 3.00 -12.18 18.28
C VAL A 64 2.84 -12.59 16.81
N THR A 65 2.05 -13.63 16.51
CA THR A 65 1.82 -14.04 15.12
C THR A 65 1.05 -12.99 14.33
N LEU A 66 0.05 -12.33 14.93
CA LEU A 66 -0.66 -11.21 14.31
C LEU A 66 0.27 -10.02 14.00
N ILE A 67 1.19 -9.68 14.92
CA ILE A 67 2.17 -8.61 14.73
C ILE A 67 3.13 -8.94 13.56
N GLN A 68 3.58 -10.18 13.46
CA GLN A 68 4.49 -10.62 12.39
C GLN A 68 3.84 -10.50 11.00
N ILE A 69 2.57 -10.88 10.88
CA ILE A 69 1.82 -10.82 9.61
C ILE A 69 1.66 -9.37 9.13
N GLN A 70 1.29 -8.45 10.01
CA GLN A 70 1.14 -7.04 9.63
C GLN A 70 2.46 -6.40 9.19
N ARG A 71 3.57 -6.70 9.89
CA ARG A 71 4.90 -6.17 9.54
C ARG A 71 5.36 -6.63 8.16
N ALA A 72 5.09 -7.89 7.78
CA ALA A 72 5.46 -8.41 6.47
C ALA A 72 4.72 -7.70 5.32
N LYS A 73 3.43 -7.38 5.52
CA LYS A 73 2.62 -6.65 4.54
C LYS A 73 3.10 -5.21 4.34
N ILE A 74 3.47 -4.53 5.43
CA ILE A 74 3.99 -3.15 5.39
C ILE A 74 5.34 -3.10 4.65
N ARG A 75 6.23 -4.08 4.85
CA ARG A 75 7.51 -4.15 4.12
C ARG A 75 7.32 -4.33 2.62
N LYS A 76 6.43 -5.25 2.19
CA LYS A 76 6.12 -5.44 0.77
C LYS A 76 5.55 -4.17 0.12
N LEU A 77 4.65 -3.47 0.82
CA LEU A 77 4.10 -2.20 0.33
C LEU A 77 5.19 -1.11 0.28
N SER A 78 6.06 -1.04 1.28
CA SER A 78 7.18 -0.10 1.32
C SER A 78 8.22 -0.39 0.24
N ASP A 79 8.50 -1.65 -0.08
CA ASP A 79 9.42 -2.04 -1.15
C ASP A 79 8.81 -1.75 -2.53
N GLN A 80 7.50 -1.94 -2.68
CA GLN A 80 6.76 -1.57 -3.88
C GLN A 80 6.72 -0.04 -4.07
N ILE A 81 6.56 0.73 -2.99
CA ILE A 81 6.68 2.20 -2.99
C ILE A 81 8.11 2.61 -3.30
N ARG A 82 9.14 1.98 -2.70
CA ARG A 82 10.55 2.31 -2.94
C ARG A 82 11.00 2.01 -4.38
N HIS A 83 10.48 0.95 -4.99
CA HIS A 83 10.65 0.68 -6.41
C HIS A 83 9.81 1.60 -7.30
N ASN A 84 8.65 2.05 -6.82
CA ASN A 84 7.80 3.01 -7.53
C ASN A 84 8.29 4.46 -7.40
N ASP A 85 9.08 4.81 -6.38
CA ASP A 85 9.64 6.15 -6.12
C ASP A 85 10.99 6.37 -6.83
N SER A 86 11.71 5.29 -7.12
CA SER A 86 12.91 5.35 -7.97
C SER A 86 12.57 5.38 -9.48
N ALA A 87 11.31 5.12 -9.84
CA ALA A 87 10.84 4.99 -11.22
C ALA A 87 10.02 6.17 -11.81
N PRO A 88 9.36 7.10 -11.08
CA PRO A 88 8.54 8.12 -11.75
C PRO A 88 9.44 9.14 -12.46
N ALA A 89 10.53 9.54 -11.80
CA ALA A 89 11.52 10.43 -12.39
C ALA A 89 12.22 9.79 -13.59
N SER A 90 12.60 8.49 -13.53
CA SER A 90 13.33 7.85 -14.62
C SER A 90 12.46 7.57 -15.85
N VAL A 91 11.20 7.13 -15.65
CA VAL A 91 10.28 6.83 -16.77
C VAL A 91 9.80 8.12 -17.45
N VAL A 92 9.49 9.16 -16.68
CA VAL A 92 9.13 10.46 -17.24
C VAL A 92 10.34 11.10 -17.93
N GLN A 93 11.54 11.02 -17.35
CA GLN A 93 12.76 11.49 -18.03
C GLN A 93 13.05 10.73 -19.33
N GLU A 94 12.87 9.41 -19.37
CA GLU A 94 13.05 8.63 -20.59
C GLU A 94 12.02 9.02 -21.67
N LYS A 95 10.77 9.26 -21.29
CA LYS A 95 9.75 9.75 -22.22
C LYS A 95 10.02 11.19 -22.67
N ILE A 96 10.52 12.06 -21.79
CA ILE A 96 10.94 13.43 -22.15
C ILE A 96 12.09 13.38 -23.16
N GLN A 97 13.03 12.43 -23.06
CA GLN A 97 14.09 12.26 -24.04
C GLN A 97 13.57 11.87 -25.45
N LYS A 98 12.37 11.29 -25.55
CA LYS A 98 11.71 10.97 -26.83
C LYS A 98 11.01 12.17 -27.47
N LEU A 99 10.79 13.25 -26.73
CA LEU A 99 10.22 14.48 -27.25
C LEU A 99 11.21 15.17 -28.21
N THR A 100 10.66 15.94 -29.15
CA THR A 100 11.50 16.81 -29.99
C THR A 100 12.18 17.88 -29.13
N ARG A 101 13.33 18.39 -29.59
CA ARG A 101 14.08 19.45 -28.89
C ARG A 101 13.19 20.63 -28.46
N ARG A 102 12.28 21.06 -29.34
CA ARG A 102 11.37 22.18 -29.04
C ARG A 102 10.33 21.85 -27.98
N GLN A 103 9.84 20.61 -27.95
CA GLN A 103 8.93 20.13 -26.91
C GLN A 103 9.64 19.98 -25.57
N GLN A 104 10.91 19.55 -25.57
CA GLN A 104 11.74 19.47 -24.36
C GLN A 104 11.92 20.85 -23.72
N GLU A 105 12.24 21.88 -24.51
CA GLU A 105 12.34 23.27 -24.04
C GLU A 105 11.02 23.75 -23.40
N VAL A 106 9.88 23.42 -23.99
CA VAL A 106 8.56 23.75 -23.42
C VAL A 106 8.32 23.02 -22.10
N VAL A 107 8.61 21.72 -22.02
CA VAL A 107 8.45 20.92 -20.80
C VAL A 107 9.33 21.45 -19.67
N GLU A 108 10.59 21.76 -19.96
CA GLU A 108 11.54 22.28 -18.98
C GLU A 108 11.03 23.58 -18.35
N LEU A 109 10.54 24.52 -19.17
CA LEU A 109 9.97 25.77 -18.67
C LEU A 109 8.67 25.53 -17.85
N ILE A 110 7.86 24.53 -18.22
CA ILE A 110 6.67 24.15 -17.43
C ILE A 110 7.09 23.63 -16.05
N LEU A 111 8.09 22.75 -15.98
CA LEU A 111 8.62 22.18 -14.74
C LEU A 111 9.29 23.23 -13.84
N GLN A 112 9.86 24.28 -14.45
CA GLN A 112 10.34 25.47 -13.72
C GLN A 112 9.20 26.37 -13.19
N GLY A 113 7.93 25.98 -13.39
CA GLY A 113 6.77 26.73 -12.90
C GLY A 113 6.40 27.94 -13.77
N LYS A 114 6.94 28.08 -14.98
CA LYS A 114 6.64 29.23 -15.85
C LYS A 114 5.20 29.17 -16.36
N SER A 115 4.56 30.34 -16.36
CA SER A 115 3.24 30.53 -16.96
C SER A 115 3.32 30.46 -18.49
N ASN A 116 2.18 30.19 -19.14
CA ASN A 116 2.14 30.10 -20.60
C ASN A 116 2.61 31.41 -21.28
N LYS A 117 2.30 32.57 -20.68
CA LYS A 117 2.76 33.88 -21.19
C LYS A 117 4.28 34.04 -21.11
N GLU A 118 4.89 33.59 -20.02
CA GLU A 118 6.36 33.61 -19.88
C GLU A 118 7.00 32.67 -20.89
N ILE A 119 6.46 31.45 -21.08
CA ILE A 119 6.96 30.49 -22.06
C ILE A 119 6.89 31.06 -23.48
N GLN A 120 5.77 31.69 -23.85
CA GLN A 120 5.62 32.37 -25.14
C GLN A 120 6.70 33.44 -25.34
N SER A 121 6.95 34.26 -24.33
CA SER A 121 7.97 35.32 -24.38
C SER A 121 9.39 34.76 -24.48
N MET A 122 9.71 33.70 -23.73
CA MET A 122 11.06 33.11 -23.71
C MET A 122 11.36 32.37 -25.02
N LEU A 123 10.38 31.66 -25.56
CA LEU A 123 10.53 30.89 -26.79
C LEU A 123 10.19 31.70 -28.05
N HIS A 124 9.68 32.94 -27.92
CA HIS A 124 9.24 33.79 -29.03
C HIS A 124 8.19 33.10 -29.92
N ILE A 125 7.17 32.50 -29.30
CA ILE A 125 6.08 31.78 -30.00
C ILE A 125 4.70 32.29 -29.60
N GLU A 126 3.76 32.15 -30.52
CA GLU A 126 2.34 32.46 -30.30
C GLU A 126 1.64 31.41 -29.41
N MET A 127 0.52 31.81 -28.81
CA MET A 127 -0.24 30.95 -27.89
C MET A 127 -0.81 29.71 -28.59
N SER A 128 -1.20 29.86 -29.85
CA SER A 128 -1.67 28.76 -30.70
C SER A 128 -0.59 27.69 -30.85
N THR A 129 0.64 28.09 -31.16
CA THR A 129 1.80 27.20 -31.31
C THR A 129 2.17 26.53 -29.99
N LEU A 130 2.17 27.29 -28.89
CA LEU A 130 2.42 26.72 -27.56
C LEU A 130 1.38 25.65 -27.20
N LYS A 131 0.10 25.90 -27.45
CA LYS A 131 -0.97 24.90 -27.22
C LYS A 131 -0.74 23.63 -28.04
N THR A 132 -0.32 23.77 -29.30
CA THR A 132 0.01 22.62 -30.15
C THR A 132 1.15 21.80 -29.54
N HIS A 133 2.23 22.45 -29.11
CA HIS A 133 3.34 21.75 -28.43
C HIS A 133 2.88 21.05 -27.15
N ILE A 134 2.11 21.72 -26.29
CA ILE A 134 1.59 21.15 -25.03
C ILE A 134 0.72 19.92 -25.31
N ASN A 135 -0.17 19.98 -26.30
CA ASN A 135 -1.04 18.85 -26.65
C ASN A 135 -0.24 17.65 -27.15
N GLN A 136 0.80 17.88 -27.96
CA GLN A 136 1.69 16.82 -28.42
C GLN A 136 2.49 16.24 -27.26
N ILE A 137 3.02 17.07 -26.37
CA ILE A 137 3.72 16.63 -25.14
C ILE A 137 2.81 15.73 -24.32
N TYR A 138 1.58 16.15 -24.05
CA TYR A 138 0.62 15.36 -23.26
C TYR A 138 0.33 14.01 -23.91
N LYS A 139 0.17 13.99 -25.24
CA LYS A 139 -0.03 12.76 -26.00
C LYS A 139 1.17 11.81 -25.91
N GLU A 140 2.39 12.31 -26.07
CA GLU A 140 3.61 11.50 -26.01
C GLU A 140 3.92 11.01 -24.59
N LEU A 141 3.63 11.83 -23.57
CA LEU A 141 3.84 11.45 -22.16
C LEU A 141 2.72 10.53 -21.64
N GLY A 142 1.53 10.56 -22.26
CA GLY A 142 0.35 9.81 -21.84
C GLY A 142 -0.37 10.45 -20.65
N ILE A 143 -0.29 11.78 -20.53
CA ILE A 143 -0.91 12.58 -19.46
C ILE A 143 -2.00 13.48 -20.03
N GLN A 144 -2.91 13.95 -19.20
CA GLN A 144 -4.07 14.74 -19.64
C GLN A 144 -3.98 16.22 -19.26
N ASN A 145 -3.19 16.55 -18.25
CA ASN A 145 -3.18 17.91 -17.71
C ASN A 145 -1.81 18.31 -17.15
N ARG A 146 -1.65 19.62 -16.93
CA ARG A 146 -0.42 20.21 -16.40
C ARG A 146 -0.09 19.69 -14.99
N ARG A 147 -1.10 19.33 -14.20
CA ARG A 147 -0.90 18.84 -12.82
C ARG A 147 -0.31 17.43 -12.80
N GLU A 148 -0.59 16.61 -13.81
CA GLU A 148 0.07 15.31 -13.99
C GLU A 148 1.51 15.43 -14.48
N LEU A 149 1.89 16.61 -15.02
CA LEU A 149 3.26 16.91 -15.42
C LEU A 149 4.11 17.50 -14.27
N LEU A 150 3.49 18.15 -13.29
CA LEU A 150 4.15 18.82 -12.14
C LEU A 150 4.19 17.91 -10.92
#